data_AF-A0A968Q0N7-F1
#
_entry.id   AF-A0A968Q0N7-F1
#
_cell.length_a   1.000
_cell.length_b   1.000
_cell.length_c   1.000
_cell.angle_alpha   90.00
_cell.angle_beta   90.00
_cell.angle_gamma   90.00
#
_symmetry.space_group_name_H-M   'P 1'
#
loop_
_entity.id
_entity.type
_entity.pdbx_description
1 polymer ?
#
loop_
_entity_poly.entity_id
_entity_poly.type
_entity_poly.pdbx_seq_one_letter_code
_entity_poly.pdbx_strand_id
1 'polypeptide(L)' 'MPLIKVQTSVAAPAPAQVEAMLKDLSASLASHLGKPESYVMTAFEPGVPMTFGGTTEPVCYIE' A
#
# COMPACT_ATOMS: atom_id res chain seq x y z
N MET A 1 -3.43 16.43 -2.43
CA MET A 1 -3.73 15.40 -1.42
C MET A 1 -3.10 14.12 -1.94
N PRO A 2 -1.87 13.80 -1.52
CA PRO A 2 -1.18 12.61 -1.99
C PRO A 2 -1.94 11.35 -1.60
N LEU A 3 -1.99 10.39 -2.52
CA LEU A 3 -2.49 9.03 -2.27
C LEU A 3 -1.32 8.09 -2.49
N ILE A 4 -1.17 7.10 -1.62
CA ILE A 4 -0.38 5.91 -1.88
C ILE A 4 -1.28 4.68 -1.79
N LYS A 5 -1.33 3.90 -2.87
CA LYS A 5 -2.16 2.70 -2.96
C LYS A 5 -1.27 1.47 -3.12
N VAL A 6 -1.49 0.46 -2.30
CA VAL A 6 -0.83 -0.84 -2.41
C VAL A 6 -1.84 -1.87 -2.91
N GLN A 7 -1.59 -2.41 -4.09
CA GLN A 7 -2.33 -3.55 -4.64
C GLN A 7 -1.45 -4.79 -4.59
N THR A 8 -1.96 -5.94 -4.17
CA THR A 8 -1.14 -7.15 -4.05
C THR A 8 -1.89 -8.43 -4.39
N SER A 9 -1.16 -9.42 -4.90
CA SER A 9 -1.68 -10.74 -5.19
C SER A 9 -1.88 -11.62 -3.96
N VAL A 10 -1.30 -11.25 -2.82
CA VAL A 10 -1.46 -12.04 -1.59
C VAL A 10 -2.85 -11.85 -0.99
N ALA A 11 -3.35 -12.90 -0.33
CA ALA A 11 -4.59 -12.80 0.45
C ALA A 11 -4.45 -11.75 1.57
N ALA A 12 -5.59 -11.23 2.02
CA ALA A 12 -5.62 -10.19 3.06
C ALA A 12 -4.89 -10.67 4.34
N PRO A 13 -3.87 -9.94 4.83
CA PRO A 13 -3.28 -10.19 6.14
C PRO A 13 -4.26 -9.87 7.27
N ALA A 14 -3.83 -10.07 8.53
CA ALA A 14 -4.64 -9.68 9.67
C ALA A 14 -4.94 -8.15 9.63
N PRO A 15 -6.15 -7.70 9.97
CA PRO A 15 -6.52 -6.29 9.89
C PRO A 15 -5.55 -5.34 10.61
N ALA A 16 -5.04 -5.75 11.77
CA ALA A 16 -4.06 -4.96 12.53
C ALA A 16 -2.72 -4.76 11.79
N GLN A 17 -2.29 -5.74 11.00
CA GLN A 17 -1.06 -5.63 10.19
C GLN A 17 -1.25 -4.66 9.03
N VAL A 18 -2.43 -4.69 8.39
CA VAL A 18 -2.80 -3.75 7.32
C VAL A 18 -2.88 -2.33 7.87
N GLU A 19 -3.53 -2.14 9.02
CA GLU A 19 -3.67 -0.82 9.65
C GLU A 19 -2.30 -0.22 10.04
N ALA A 20 -1.40 -1.03 10.62
CA ALA A 20 -0.05 -0.59 10.95
C ALA A 20 0.72 -0.15 9.70
N MET A 21 0.72 -0.96 8.64
CA MET A 21 1.38 -0.64 7.37
C MET A 21 0.83 0.64 6.72
N LEU A 22 -0.49 0.84 6.73
CA LEU A 22 -1.11 2.05 6.19
C LEU A 22 -0.67 3.31 6.97
N LYS A 23 -0.59 3.24 8.30
CA LYS A 23 -0.08 4.37 9.12
C LYS A 23 1.39 4.68 8.83
N ASP A 24 2.21 3.65 8.68
CA ASP A 24 3.63 3.82 8.35
C ASP A 24 3.82 4.46 6.97
N LEU A 25 3.03 4.05 5.97
CA LEU A 25 3.03 4.66 4.64
C LEU A 25 2.57 6.11 4.67
N SER A 26 1.56 6.45 5.47
CA SER A 26 1.05 7.81 5.64
C SER A 26 2.15 8.76 6.13
N ALA A 27 2.80 8.41 7.24
CA ALA A 27 3.88 9.20 7.82
C ALA A 27 5.10 9.30 6.88
N SER A 28 5.45 8.19 6.21
CA SER A 28 6.57 8.14 5.27
C SER A 28 6.34 9.04 4.07
N LEU A 29 5.16 8.94 3.43
CA LEU A 29 4.84 9.75 2.25
C LEU A 29 4.75 11.24 2.58
N ALA A 30 4.17 11.59 3.73
CA ALA A 30 4.13 12.96 4.23
C ALA A 30 5.55 13.55 4.37
N SER A 31 6.46 12.77 4.97
CA SER A 31 7.87 13.13 5.15
C SER A 31 8.59 13.31 3.80
N HIS A 32 8.45 12.35 2.88
CA HIS A 32 9.11 12.40 1.57
C HIS A 32 8.63 13.57 0.69
N LEU A 33 7.35 13.93 0.77
CA LEU A 33 6.77 14.98 -0.06
C LEU A 33 6.76 16.38 0.61
N GLY A 34 7.14 16.47 1.89
CA GLY A 34 7.07 17.72 2.66
C GLY A 34 5.64 18.27 2.76
N LYS A 35 4.64 17.39 2.78
CA LYS A 35 3.22 17.76 2.89
C LYS A 35 2.70 17.37 4.28
N PRO A 36 1.74 18.12 4.85
CA PRO A 36 1.14 17.70 6.12
C PRO A 36 0.47 16.34 5.95
N GLU A 37 0.70 15.45 6.92
CA GLU A 37 0.16 14.08 6.91
C GLU A 37 -1.37 14.06 6.86
N SER A 38 -2.03 15.09 7.41
CA SER A 38 -3.48 15.27 7.33
C SER A 38 -4.05 15.36 5.91
N TYR A 39 -3.22 15.51 4.88
CA TYR A 39 -3.61 15.50 3.47
C TYR A 39 -3.21 14.23 2.72
N VAL A 40 -2.63 13.24 3.41
CA VAL A 40 -2.21 11.96 2.85
C VAL A 40 -3.35 10.95 2.99
N MET A 41 -3.58 10.19 1.93
CA MET A 41 -4.46 9.03 1.92
C MET A 41 -3.65 7.78 1.64
N THR A 42 -4.06 6.67 2.24
CA THR A 42 -3.43 5.36 2.06
C THR A 42 -4.50 4.31 1.79
N ALA A 43 -4.27 3.42 0.84
CA ALA A 43 -5.21 2.35 0.50
C ALA A 43 -4.49 1.01 0.31
N PHE A 44 -5.16 -0.08 0.67
CA PHE A 44 -4.66 -1.44 0.49
C PHE A 44 -5.73 -2.31 -0.19
N GLU A 45 -5.32 -3.02 -1.24
CA GLU A 45 -6.17 -3.91 -2.02
C GLU A 45 -5.49 -5.28 -2.16
N PRO A 46 -5.86 -6.26 -1.30
CA PRO A 46 -5.32 -7.61 -1.35
C PRO A 46 -6.07 -8.50 -2.35
N GLY A 47 -5.45 -9.63 -2.71
CA GLY A 47 -6.07 -10.69 -3.50
C GLY A 47 -6.30 -10.31 -4.97
N VAL A 48 -5.58 -9.31 -5.49
CA VAL A 48 -5.66 -8.90 -6.88
C VAL A 48 -4.95 -9.95 -7.75
N PRO A 49 -5.59 -10.58 -8.75
CA PRO A 49 -4.89 -11.47 -9.66
C PRO A 49 -3.80 -10.70 -10.42
N MET A 50 -2.54 -11.08 -10.23
CA MET A 50 -1.39 -10.39 -10.82
C MET A 50 -0.36 -11.40 -11.33
N THR A 51 0.43 -10.98 -12.33
CA THR A 51 1.66 -11.67 -12.74
C THR A 51 2.82 -10.70 -12.74
N PHE A 52 4.02 -11.19 -12.45
CA PHE A 52 5.25 -10.42 -12.58
C PHE A 52 6.37 -11.32 -13.10
N GLY A 53 7.08 -10.86 -14.12
CA GLY A 53 8.08 -11.69 -14.82
C GLY A 53 7.52 -12.99 -15.40
N GLY A 54 6.21 -13.04 -15.71
CA GLY A 54 5.55 -14.25 -16.21
C GLY A 54 5.18 -15.29 -15.13
N THR A 55 5.32 -14.97 -13.84
CA THR A 55 4.97 -15.86 -12.72
C THR A 55 3.76 -15.34 -11.95
N THR A 56 3.13 -16.22 -11.15
CA THR A 56 2.07 -15.88 -10.17
C THR A 56 2.60 -15.86 -8.73
N GLU A 57 3.91 -15.68 -8.55
CA GLU A 57 4.49 -15.54 -7.21
C GLU A 57 3.97 -14.26 -6.53
N PRO A 58 4.01 -14.18 -5.18
CA PRO A 58 3.59 -12.99 -4.44
C PRO A 58 4.22 -11.70 -4.97
N VAL A 59 3.36 -10.73 -5.32
CA VAL A 59 3.79 -9.44 -5.87
C VAL A 59 2.87 -8.32 -5.40
N CYS A 60 3.35 -7.08 -5.46
CA CYS A 60 2.55 -5.88 -5.28
C CYS A 60 2.90 -4.81 -6.31
N TYR A 61 1.94 -3.90 -6.53
CA TYR A 61 2.10 -2.66 -7.26
C TYR A 61 1.75 -1.50 -6.33
N ILE A 62 2.52 -0.42 -6.43
CA ILE A 62 2.35 0.79 -5.61
C ILE A 62 2.29 1.99 -6.55
N GLU A 63 1.28 2.83 -6.36
CA GLU A 63 1.07 4.13 -7.04
C GLU A 63 0.85 5.27 -6.05
#